data_AF-A0A143P9Z9-F1
#
_entry.id   AF-A0A143P9Z9-F1
#
_cell.length_a   1.000
_cell.length_b   1.000
_cell.length_c   1.000
_cell.angle_alpha   90.00
_cell.angle_beta   90.00
_cell.angle_gamma   90.00
#
_symmetry.space_group_name_H-M   'P 1'
#
loop_
_entity.id
_entity.type
_entity.pdbx_description
1 polymer ?
#
loop_
_entity_poly.entity_id
_entity_poly.type
_entity_poly.pdbx_seq_one_letter_code
_entity_poly.pdbx_strand_id
1 'polypeptide(L)' 'MKKRNDAYDKGYQQAAKEIDTMAKLKNKKRRLNRYIKKRKRAWKWRQLFNKHSSRFIAGYKQAYIDMAKSVPED' A
#
# COMPACT_ATOMS: atom_id res chain seq x y z
N MET A 1 34.06 -23.89 -41.00
CA MET A 1 32.70 -23.55 -40.49
C MET A 1 32.63 -23.44 -38.95
N LYS A 2 33.59 -22.81 -38.25
CA LYS A 2 33.54 -22.72 -36.76
C LYS A 2 32.95 -21.40 -36.20
N LYS A 3 33.04 -20.28 -36.93
CA LYS A 3 32.69 -18.93 -36.41
C LYS A 3 31.19 -18.58 -36.42
N ARG A 4 30.34 -19.27 -37.19
CA ARG A 4 28.88 -19.00 -37.21
C ARG A 4 28.18 -19.49 -35.94
N ASN A 5 28.57 -20.65 -35.42
CA ASN A 5 27.95 -21.22 -34.22
C ASN A 5 28.20 -20.36 -32.97
N ASP A 6 29.41 -19.78 -32.84
CA ASP A 6 29.75 -18.89 -31.72
C ASP A 6 28.87 -17.62 -31.66
N ALA A 7 28.42 -17.11 -32.81
CA ALA A 7 27.57 -15.93 -32.85
C ALA A 7 26.14 -16.23 -32.37
N TYR A 8 25.61 -17.41 -32.75
CA TYR A 8 24.31 -17.86 -32.28
C TYR A 8 24.34 -18.19 -30.78
N ASP A 9 25.37 -18.87 -30.29
CA ASP A 9 25.52 -19.20 -28.87
C ASP A 9 25.63 -17.95 -27.99
N LYS A 10 26.37 -16.93 -28.45
CA LYS A 10 26.44 -15.62 -27.77
C LYS A 10 25.09 -14.90 -27.75
N GLY A 11 24.34 -14.96 -28.86
CA GLY A 11 22.98 -14.40 -28.94
C GLY A 11 22.02 -15.07 -27.96
N TYR A 12 22.06 -16.41 -27.87
CA TYR A 12 21.26 -17.16 -26.90
C TYR A 12 21.63 -16.83 -25.45
N GLN A 13 22.92 -16.73 -25.14
CA GLN A 13 23.37 -16.35 -23.79
C GLN A 13 22.96 -14.93 -23.43
N GLN A 14 22.96 -13.99 -24.38
CA GLN A 14 22.50 -12.62 -24.17
C GLN A 14 20.99 -12.58 -23.92
N ALA A 15 20.19 -13.24 -24.77
CA ALA A 15 18.74 -13.32 -24.60
C ALA A 15 18.35 -13.95 -23.26
N ALA A 16 19.05 -15.00 -22.82
CA ALA A 16 18.83 -15.61 -21.51
C ALA A 16 19.08 -14.63 -20.34
N LYS A 17 20.15 -13.82 -20.42
CA LYS A 17 20.43 -12.77 -19.43
C LYS A 17 19.35 -11.68 -19.43
N GLU A 18 18.88 -11.26 -20.60
CA GLU A 18 17.83 -10.26 -20.74
C GLU A 18 16.48 -10.77 -20.17
N ILE A 19 16.15 -12.05 -20.36
CA ILE A 19 14.95 -12.66 -19.78
C ILE A 19 15.05 -12.68 -18.24
N ASP A 20 16.20 -13.04 -17.67
CA ASP A 20 16.39 -13.04 -16.22
C ASP A 20 16.33 -11.62 -15.62
N THR A 21 16.93 -10.63 -16.28
CA THR A 21 16.82 -9.24 -15.83
C THR A 21 15.37 -8.74 -15.89
N MET A 22 14.64 -9.05 -16.95
CA MET A 22 13.21 -8.70 -17.08
C MET A 22 12.36 -9.40 -16.02
N ALA A 23 12.63 -10.66 -15.70
CA ALA A 23 11.96 -11.39 -14.63
C ALA A 23 12.21 -10.74 -13.26
N LYS A 24 13.46 -10.36 -12.97
CA LYS A 24 13.84 -9.64 -11.74
C LYS A 24 13.13 -8.29 -11.66
N LEU A 25 13.07 -7.52 -12.75
CA LEU A 25 12.36 -6.24 -12.81
C LEU A 25 10.85 -6.40 -12.58
N LYS A 26 10.22 -7.41 -13.19
CA LYS A 26 8.79 -7.74 -12.98
C LYS A 26 8.51 -8.05 -11.51
N ASN A 27 9.39 -8.81 -10.86
CA ASN A 27 9.27 -9.12 -9.43
C ASN A 27 9.47 -7.87 -8.54
N LYS A 28 10.43 -7.01 -8.85
CA LYS A 28 10.61 -5.72 -8.16
C LYS A 28 9.35 -4.85 -8.27
N LYS A 29 8.78 -4.72 -9.48
CA LYS A 29 7.51 -3.99 -9.72
C LYS A 29 6.35 -4.61 -8.92
N ARG A 30 6.24 -5.94 -8.87
CA ARG A 30 5.20 -6.64 -8.09
C ARG A 30 5.34 -6.38 -6.59
N ARG A 31 6.56 -6.38 -6.04
CA ARG A 31 6.84 -6.06 -4.63
C ARG A 31 6.45 -4.62 -4.30
N LEU A 32 6.83 -3.67 -5.15
CA LEU A 32 6.47 -2.26 -4.97
C LEU A 32 4.96 -2.05 -4.98
N ASN A 33 4.24 -2.66 -5.93
CA ASN A 33 2.79 -2.56 -6.00
C ASN A 33 2.09 -3.13 -4.75
N ARG A 34 2.58 -4.26 -4.22
CA ARG A 34 2.06 -4.81 -2.95
C ARG A 34 2.31 -3.85 -1.79
N TYR A 35 3.49 -3.25 -1.71
CA TYR A 35 3.82 -2.26 -0.68
C TYR A 35 2.90 -1.03 -0.74
N ILE A 36 2.71 -0.44 -1.94
CA ILE A 36 1.82 0.70 -2.14
C ILE A 36 0.37 0.33 -1.74
N LYS A 37 -0.13 -0.85 -2.16
CA LYS A 37 -1.47 -1.32 -1.77
C LYS A 37 -1.59 -1.48 -0.24
N LYS A 38 -0.57 -2.03 0.43
CA LYS A 38 -0.55 -2.15 1.90
C LYS A 38 -0.62 -0.78 2.57
N ARG A 39 0.17 0.19 2.13
CA ARG A 39 0.14 1.57 2.66
C ARG A 39 -1.21 2.25 2.44
N LYS A 40 -1.79 2.17 1.23
CA LYS A 40 -3.12 2.74 0.93
C LYS A 40 -4.20 2.14 1.83
N ARG A 41 -4.19 0.82 2.06
CA ARG A 41 -5.12 0.17 2.99
C ARG A 41 -4.94 0.68 4.41
N ALA A 42 -3.71 0.73 4.93
CA ALA A 42 -3.43 1.24 6.28
C ALA A 42 -3.91 2.70 6.46
N TRP A 43 -3.70 3.54 5.45
CA TRP A 43 -4.18 4.92 5.48
C TRP A 43 -5.71 5.01 5.50
N LYS A 44 -6.40 4.20 4.68
CA LYS A 44 -7.88 4.11 4.69
C LYS A 44 -8.41 3.64 6.05
N TRP A 45 -7.78 2.62 6.65
CA TRP A 45 -8.12 2.18 8.00
C TRP A 45 -7.93 3.28 9.03
N ARG A 46 -6.79 3.98 9.01
CA ARG A 46 -6.54 5.14 9.90
C ARG A 46 -7.61 6.22 9.75
N GLN A 47 -8.03 6.53 8.52
CA GLN A 47 -9.13 7.48 8.28
C GLN A 47 -10.47 7.01 8.86
N LEU A 48 -10.81 5.73 8.73
CA LEU A 48 -12.02 5.16 9.30
C LEU A 48 -12.01 5.23 10.84
N PHE A 49 -10.88 4.87 11.45
CA PHE A 49 -10.71 4.98 12.91
C PHE A 49 -10.75 6.43 13.39
N ASN A 50 -10.12 7.36 12.68
CA ASN A 50 -10.20 8.79 13.02
C ASN A 50 -11.64 9.33 12.89
N LYS A 51 -12.40 8.86 11.89
CA LYS A 51 -13.81 9.25 11.67
C LYS A 51 -14.75 8.68 12.74
N HIS A 52 -14.50 7.47 13.24
CA HIS A 52 -15.28 6.90 14.34
C HIS A 52 -14.90 7.51 15.69
N SER A 53 -13.61 7.74 15.93
CA SER A 53 -13.13 8.41 17.16
C SER A 53 -13.69 9.83 17.28
N SER A 54 -13.70 10.62 16.20
CA SER A 54 -14.28 11.98 16.25
C SER A 54 -15.79 11.97 16.52
N ARG A 55 -16.53 11.02 15.96
CA ARG A 55 -17.98 10.89 16.15
C ARG A 55 -18.32 10.42 17.57
N PHE A 56 -17.50 9.54 18.13
CA PHE A 56 -17.60 9.08 19.52
C PHE A 56 -17.30 10.21 20.52
N ILE A 57 -16.21 10.96 20.31
CA ILE A 57 -15.82 12.11 21.15
C ILE A 57 -16.89 13.22 21.07
N ALA A 58 -17.46 13.48 19.89
CA ALA A 58 -18.54 14.45 19.72
C ALA A 58 -19.81 14.04 20.47
N GLY A 59 -20.20 12.76 20.42
CA GLY A 59 -21.35 12.24 21.16
C GLY A 59 -21.18 12.35 22.68
N TYR A 60 -20.00 12.01 23.20
CA TYR A 60 -19.68 12.18 24.62
C TYR A 60 -19.70 13.64 25.05
N LYS A 61 -19.11 14.54 24.25
CA LYS A 61 -19.11 15.97 24.53
C LYS A 61 -20.53 16.54 24.56
N GLN A 62 -21.39 16.12 23.63
CA GLN A 62 -22.79 16.53 23.61
C GLN A 62 -23.57 15.99 24.81
N ALA A 63 -23.40 14.71 25.16
CA ALA A 63 -24.03 14.12 26.34
C ALA A 63 -23.65 14.85 27.64
N TYR A 64 -22.38 15.24 27.80
CA TYR A 64 -21.96 16.05 28.95
C TYR A 64 -22.60 17.45 28.96
N ILE A 65 -22.72 18.10 27.80
CA ILE A 65 -23.38 19.41 27.68
C ILE A 65 -24.87 19.29 28.00
N ASP A 66 -25.55 18.26 27.51
CA ASP A 66 -26.97 18.03 27.76
C ASP A 66 -27.21 17.69 29.24
N MET A 67 -26.32 16.94 29.86
CA MET A 67 -26.38 16.64 31.30
C MET A 67 -26.20 17.91 32.14
N ALA A 68 -25.23 18.77 31.81
CA ALA A 68 -25.01 20.04 32.49
C ALA A 68 -26.20 21.01 32.35
N LYS A 69 -26.88 21.01 31.21
CA LYS A 69 -28.11 21.80 30.99
C LYS A 69 -29.34 21.23 31.69
N SER A 70 -29.31 19.96 32.09
CA SER A 70 -30.42 19.28 32.76
C SER A 70 -30.37 19.39 34.28
N VAL A 71 -29.28 19.92 34.83
CA VAL A 71 -29.22 20.30 36.25
C VAL A 71 -30.00 21.60 36.40
N PRO A 72 -31.02 21.67 37.27
CA PRO A 72 -31.70 22.93 37.54
C PRO A 72 -30.68 23.87 38.18
N GLU A 73 -30.44 25.03 37.57
CA GLU A 73 -29.83 26.14 38.30
C GLU A 73 -30.89 26.62 39.30
N ASP A 74 -30.63 26.42 40.59
CA ASP A 74 -31.30 27.10 41.70
C ASP A 74 -31.05 28.62 41.62
#